data_AF-A0A7V8NUB2-F1
#
_entry.id   AF-A0A7V8NUB2-F1
#
_cell.length_a   1.000
_cell.length_b   1.000
_cell.length_c   1.000
_cell.angle_alpha   90.00
_cell.angle_beta   90.00
_cell.angle_gamma   90.00
#
_symmetry.space_group_name_H-M   'P 1'
#
loop_
_entity.id
_entity.type
_entity.pdbx_description
1 polymer ?
#
loop_
_entity_poly.entity_id
_entity_poly.type
_entity_poly.pdbx_seq_one_letter_code
_entity_poly.pdbx_strand_id
1 'polypeptide(L)'
;MRIDRTHRAWAITAFAALAAAAIVYLIDVLNAPQGPRGGSAVGLTFGILGLGFVIFAALLGARKRVPTWRLGRAQAWMRGHLWLGLLTLPIILFHAGFHFGGTLTRVLMWLLMITVASGVFGAALQHYIPRVMTAEVPLETVYDEIDHVRALLRQEADRTVEAVCGNLGFAKSSTEGTQRAGGFTALRPIAAAVPLRTSSAVSAGASAAVATAPENTRLSEEESAPLRTFYLNEMRPFLECPGKHTHRLAHSARASGSFAGLRTLLPGRAHGALADLEDICDEARQLARQEKLHQWLHGWLLVHIPLSLALVLLGAVHAVMALRY
;
A
#
# COMPACT_ATOMS: atom_id res chain seq x y z
N MET A 1 -13.61 -5.85 -1.99
CA MET A 1 -14.01 -7.23 -1.65
C MET A 1 -15.51 -7.36 -1.84
N ARG A 2 -15.95 -7.93 -2.97
CA ARG A 2 -17.29 -8.54 -2.99
C ARG A 2 -17.24 -9.65 -1.94
N ILE A 3 -18.27 -9.76 -1.10
CA ILE A 3 -18.42 -10.92 -0.23
C ILE A 3 -18.71 -12.09 -1.18
N ASP A 4 -17.65 -12.69 -1.70
CA ASP A 4 -17.76 -13.87 -2.53
C ASP A 4 -18.27 -15.00 -1.63
N ARG A 5 -18.93 -15.99 -2.25
CA ARG A 5 -19.50 -17.15 -1.54
C ARG A 5 -18.49 -17.82 -0.61
N THR A 6 -17.21 -17.75 -0.93
CA THR A 6 -16.12 -18.29 -0.11
C THR A 6 -15.89 -17.53 1.20
N HIS A 7 -15.97 -16.19 1.21
CA HIS A 7 -15.86 -15.44 2.47
C HIS A 7 -17.08 -15.66 3.36
N ARG A 8 -18.26 -15.79 2.74
CA ARG A 8 -19.48 -16.16 3.44
C ARG A 8 -19.39 -17.55 4.07
N ALA A 9 -18.83 -18.53 3.36
CA ALA A 9 -18.62 -19.88 3.91
C ALA A 9 -17.70 -19.84 5.15
N TRP A 10 -16.55 -19.18 5.06
CA TRP A 10 -15.65 -19.01 6.21
C TRP A 10 -16.30 -18.25 7.37
N ALA A 11 -17.11 -17.22 7.09
CA ALA A 11 -17.87 -16.51 8.10
C ALA A 11 -18.84 -17.44 8.83
N ILE A 12 -19.65 -18.18 8.08
CA ILE A 12 -20.61 -19.14 8.63
C ILE A 12 -19.90 -20.19 9.48
N THR A 13 -18.79 -20.75 8.99
CA THR A 13 -17.99 -21.73 9.75
C THR A 13 -17.42 -21.13 11.03
N ALA A 14 -16.89 -19.91 10.99
CA ALA A 14 -16.35 -19.23 12.17
C ALA A 14 -17.45 -18.92 13.20
N PHE A 15 -18.61 -18.42 12.75
CA PHE A 15 -19.76 -18.17 13.63
C PHE A 15 -20.35 -19.46 14.22
N ALA A 16 -20.45 -20.53 13.43
CA ALA A 16 -20.89 -21.82 13.92
C ALA A 16 -19.91 -22.40 14.96
N ALA A 17 -18.60 -22.29 14.71
CA ALA A 17 -17.57 -22.68 15.66
C ALA A 17 -17.63 -21.86 16.96
N LEU A 18 -17.83 -20.54 16.85
CA LEU A 18 -18.01 -19.66 18.00
C LEU A 18 -19.28 -20.03 18.79
N ALA A 19 -20.40 -20.28 18.12
CA ALA A 19 -21.64 -20.69 18.77
C ALA A 19 -21.49 -22.03 19.49
N ALA A 20 -20.85 -23.01 18.85
CA ALA A 20 -20.55 -24.30 19.48
C ALA A 20 -19.63 -24.13 20.70
N ALA A 21 -18.57 -23.32 20.60
CA ALA A 21 -17.68 -23.01 21.71
C ALA A 21 -18.44 -22.31 22.86
N ALA A 22 -19.33 -21.38 22.55
CA ALA A 22 -20.15 -20.70 23.54
C ALA A 22 -21.14 -21.65 24.24
N ILE A 23 -21.73 -22.62 23.52
CA ILE A 23 -22.58 -23.65 24.10
C ILE A 23 -21.78 -24.53 25.06
N VAL A 24 -20.60 -25.01 24.64
CA VAL A 24 -19.71 -25.81 25.50
C VAL A 24 -19.31 -25.02 26.75
N TYR A 25 -18.96 -23.75 26.59
CA TYR A 25 -18.62 -22.86 27.70
C TYR A 25 -19.82 -22.65 28.64
N LEU A 26 -21.04 -22.45 28.11
CA LEU A 26 -22.25 -22.31 28.92
C LEU A 26 -22.56 -23.58 29.71
N ILE A 27 -22.40 -24.76 29.09
CA ILE A 27 -22.55 -26.04 29.78
C ILE A 27 -21.51 -26.14 30.90
N ASP A 28 -20.26 -25.75 30.68
CA ASP A 28 -19.23 -25.74 31.73
C ASP A 28 -19.60 -24.80 32.88
N VAL A 29 -20.06 -23.58 32.59
CA VAL A 29 -20.55 -22.61 33.59
C VAL A 29 -21.66 -23.18 34.45
N LEU A 30 -22.62 -23.89 33.84
CA LEU A 30 -23.78 -24.44 34.54
C LEU A 30 -23.42 -25.68 35.39
N ASN A 31 -22.36 -26.42 35.03
CA ASN A 31 -21.99 -27.68 35.69
C ASN A 31 -20.79 -27.55 36.63
N ALA A 32 -20.01 -26.46 36.56
CA ALA A 32 -18.81 -26.26 37.38
C ALA A 32 -19.15 -25.54 38.70
N PRO A 33 -19.06 -26.19 39.88
CA PRO A 33 -19.47 -25.60 41.16
C PRO A 33 -18.65 -24.37 41.59
N GLN A 34 -17.44 -24.22 41.04
CA GLN A 34 -16.52 -23.13 41.38
C GLN A 34 -16.28 -22.15 40.21
N GLY A 35 -17.11 -22.25 39.17
CA GLY A 35 -17.00 -21.47 37.94
C GLY A 35 -15.90 -21.97 36.97
N PRO A 36 -15.96 -21.55 35.69
CA PRO A 36 -14.97 -21.91 34.68
C PRO A 36 -13.60 -21.30 34.99
N ARG A 37 -12.54 -22.08 34.77
CA ARG A 37 -11.15 -21.70 35.01
C ARG A 37 -10.25 -22.21 33.89
N GLY A 38 -9.18 -21.49 33.57
CA GLY A 38 -8.27 -21.90 32.50
C GLY A 38 -7.56 -23.24 32.72
N GLY A 39 -7.39 -23.66 33.98
CA GLY A 39 -6.85 -24.98 34.31
C GLY A 39 -7.88 -26.12 34.28
N SER A 40 -9.18 -25.85 34.07
CA SER A 40 -10.17 -26.93 33.92
C SER A 40 -9.93 -27.69 32.61
N ALA A 41 -10.43 -28.93 32.50
CA ALA A 41 -10.31 -29.69 31.26
C ALA A 41 -10.92 -28.96 30.04
N VAL A 42 -12.06 -28.29 30.25
CA VAL A 42 -12.72 -27.45 29.24
C VAL A 42 -11.90 -26.21 28.94
N GLY A 43 -11.42 -25.50 29.96
CA GLY A 43 -10.55 -24.34 29.81
C GLY A 43 -9.27 -24.66 29.05
N LEU A 44 -8.60 -25.78 29.37
CA LEU A 44 -7.38 -26.22 28.70
C LEU A 44 -7.64 -26.56 27.23
N THR A 45 -8.79 -27.16 26.91
CA THR A 45 -9.20 -27.42 25.52
C THR A 45 -9.32 -26.12 24.74
N PHE A 46 -9.96 -25.09 25.30
CA PHE A 46 -10.00 -23.76 24.68
C PHE A 46 -8.60 -23.13 24.56
N GLY A 47 -7.73 -23.32 25.55
CA GLY A 47 -6.35 -22.85 25.50
C GLY A 47 -5.54 -23.47 24.36
N ILE A 48 -5.62 -24.80 24.19
CA ILE A 48 -4.96 -25.54 23.11
C ILE A 48 -5.50 -25.08 21.74
N LEU A 49 -6.81 -24.95 21.60
CA LEU A 49 -7.44 -24.47 20.37
C LEU A 49 -7.00 -23.04 20.03
N GLY A 50 -7.05 -22.14 21.00
CA GLY A 50 -6.65 -20.74 20.83
C GLY A 50 -5.16 -20.61 20.47
N LEU A 51 -4.28 -21.35 21.13
CA LEU A 51 -2.86 -21.41 20.78
C LEU A 51 -2.66 -21.96 19.36
N GLY A 52 -3.41 -22.99 18.98
CA GLY A 52 -3.42 -23.54 17.62
C GLY A 52 -3.80 -22.50 16.56
N PHE A 53 -4.80 -21.65 16.84
CA PHE A 53 -5.19 -20.56 15.93
C PHE A 53 -4.10 -19.49 15.80
N VAL A 54 -3.46 -19.10 16.91
CA VAL A 54 -2.31 -18.18 16.91
C VAL A 54 -1.15 -18.74 16.09
N ILE A 55 -0.79 -20.02 16.30
CA ILE A 55 0.27 -20.69 15.55
C ILE A 55 -0.07 -20.75 14.06
N PHE A 56 -1.31 -21.13 13.69
CA PHE A 56 -1.76 -21.14 12.30
C PHE A 56 -1.62 -19.75 11.66
N ALA A 57 -2.04 -18.70 12.37
CA ALA A 57 -1.94 -17.32 11.90
C ALA A 57 -0.49 -16.89 11.68
N ALA A 58 0.44 -17.27 12.57
CA ALA A 58 1.86 -17.00 12.44
C ALA A 58 2.51 -17.80 11.29
N LEU A 59 2.06 -19.04 11.05
CA LEU A 59 2.57 -19.92 10.00
C LEU A 59 2.36 -19.33 8.60
N LEU A 60 1.36 -18.46 8.40
CA LEU A 60 1.19 -17.72 7.15
C LEU A 60 2.41 -16.84 6.83
N GLY A 61 3.01 -16.20 7.84
CA GLY A 61 4.23 -15.43 7.69
C GLY A 61 5.42 -16.29 7.29
N ALA A 62 5.57 -17.47 7.91
CA ALA A 62 6.62 -18.44 7.58
C ALA A 62 6.45 -19.00 6.16
N ARG A 63 5.23 -19.36 5.75
CA ARG A 63 4.91 -19.83 4.40
C ARG A 63 5.29 -18.82 3.33
N LYS A 64 5.11 -17.53 3.57
CA LYS A 64 5.52 -16.48 2.62
C LYS A 64 7.05 -16.40 2.45
N ARG A 65 7.81 -16.77 3.47
CA ARG A 65 9.29 -16.79 3.43
C ARG A 65 9.86 -18.06 2.80
N VAL A 66 9.08 -19.15 2.71
CA VAL A 66 9.52 -20.43 2.17
C VAL A 66 8.64 -20.83 0.98
N PRO A 67 8.98 -20.41 -0.26
CA PRO A 67 8.16 -20.63 -1.45
C PRO A 67 7.99 -22.10 -1.87
N THR A 68 8.83 -23.01 -1.36
CA THR A 68 8.82 -24.43 -1.72
C THR A 68 7.66 -25.22 -1.10
N TRP A 69 6.94 -24.64 -0.13
CA TRP A 69 5.85 -25.31 0.58
C TRP A 69 4.57 -25.34 -0.27
N ARG A 70 4.25 -26.51 -0.86
CA ARG A 70 3.02 -26.76 -1.63
C ARG A 70 1.74 -26.88 -0.78
N LEU A 71 1.71 -26.32 0.43
CA LEU A 71 0.53 -26.39 1.30
C LEU A 71 -0.52 -25.35 0.89
N GLY A 72 -1.57 -25.82 0.24
CA GLY A 72 -2.83 -25.10 0.00
C GLY A 72 -2.72 -23.82 -0.87
N ARG A 73 -3.88 -23.30 -1.29
CA ARG A 73 -3.95 -22.04 -2.04
C ARG A 73 -3.70 -20.84 -1.12
N ALA A 74 -2.88 -19.88 -1.54
CA ALA A 74 -2.55 -18.69 -0.74
C ALA A 74 -3.80 -17.91 -0.26
N GLN A 75 -4.84 -17.84 -1.11
CA GLN A 75 -6.12 -17.21 -0.77
C GLN A 75 -6.83 -17.89 0.40
N ALA A 76 -6.74 -19.22 0.53
CA ALA A 76 -7.34 -19.95 1.64
C ALA A 76 -6.61 -19.67 2.96
N TRP A 77 -5.28 -19.56 2.92
CA TRP A 77 -4.48 -19.21 4.08
C TRP A 77 -4.76 -17.79 4.58
N MET A 78 -4.86 -16.81 3.69
CA MET A 78 -5.21 -15.43 4.07
C MET A 78 -6.59 -15.36 4.74
N ARG A 79 -7.56 -16.10 4.19
CA ARG A 79 -8.91 -16.22 4.78
C ARG A 79 -8.87 -16.88 6.14
N GLY A 80 -8.16 -18.00 6.26
CA GLY A 80 -7.97 -18.70 7.53
C GLY A 80 -7.32 -17.79 8.56
N HIS A 81 -6.26 -17.07 8.21
CA HIS A 81 -5.59 -16.12 9.10
C HIS A 81 -6.56 -15.05 9.61
N LEU A 82 -7.40 -14.48 8.74
CA LEU A 82 -8.38 -13.48 9.14
C LEU A 82 -9.45 -14.04 10.09
N TRP A 83 -10.09 -15.15 9.72
CA TRP A 83 -11.21 -15.72 10.49
C TRP A 83 -10.76 -16.44 11.76
N LEU A 84 -9.71 -17.25 11.70
CA LEU A 84 -9.15 -17.91 12.89
C LEU A 84 -8.44 -16.90 13.80
N GLY A 85 -7.79 -15.88 13.23
CA GLY A 85 -7.22 -14.77 14.01
C GLY A 85 -8.31 -14.04 14.82
N LEU A 86 -9.44 -13.74 14.19
CA LEU A 86 -10.58 -13.13 14.89
C LEU A 86 -11.19 -14.07 15.95
N LEU A 87 -11.33 -15.36 15.62
CA LEU A 87 -11.89 -16.38 16.53
C LEU A 87 -10.98 -16.67 17.74
N THR A 88 -9.67 -16.41 17.63
CA THR A 88 -8.73 -16.55 18.75
C THR A 88 -9.18 -15.78 19.98
N LEU A 89 -9.64 -14.53 19.81
CA LEU A 89 -10.01 -13.67 20.94
C LEU A 89 -11.12 -14.26 21.83
N PRO A 90 -12.32 -14.61 21.31
CA PRO A 90 -13.35 -15.21 22.15
C PRO A 90 -12.95 -16.58 22.70
N ILE A 91 -12.20 -17.40 21.96
CA ILE A 91 -11.74 -18.70 22.44
C ILE A 91 -10.78 -18.56 23.63
N ILE A 92 -9.84 -17.62 23.57
CA ILE A 92 -8.93 -17.34 24.69
C ILE A 92 -9.66 -16.68 25.87
N LEU A 93 -10.72 -15.89 25.62
CA LEU A 93 -11.59 -15.39 26.70
C LEU A 93 -12.33 -16.52 27.42
N PHE A 94 -12.83 -17.52 26.68
CA PHE A 94 -13.44 -18.73 27.27
C PHE A 94 -12.41 -19.55 28.05
N HIS A 95 -11.20 -19.71 27.53
CA HIS A 95 -10.09 -20.32 28.28
C HIS A 95 -9.86 -19.60 29.62
N ALA A 96 -9.78 -18.27 29.60
CA ALA A 96 -9.54 -17.48 30.81
C ALA A 96 -10.76 -17.42 31.76
N GLY A 97 -11.93 -17.91 31.33
CA GLY A 97 -13.18 -17.72 32.06
C GLY A 97 -13.54 -16.24 32.25
N PHE A 98 -13.11 -15.37 31.33
CA PHE A 98 -13.18 -13.90 31.46
C PHE A 98 -12.40 -13.30 32.64
N HIS A 99 -11.48 -14.06 33.26
CA HIS A 99 -10.63 -13.58 34.33
C HIS A 99 -9.20 -13.30 33.84
N PHE A 100 -8.71 -12.10 34.11
CA PHE A 100 -7.34 -11.69 33.82
C PHE A 100 -6.51 -11.78 35.10
N GLY A 101 -6.00 -12.97 35.40
CA GLY A 101 -5.27 -13.28 36.64
C GLY A 101 -3.95 -12.51 36.81
N GLY A 102 -2.82 -13.23 36.81
CA GLY A 102 -1.48 -12.66 37.04
C GLY A 102 -1.02 -11.67 35.98
N THR A 103 0.08 -10.97 36.27
CA THR A 103 0.67 -9.92 35.39
C THR A 103 0.90 -10.42 33.97
N LEU A 104 1.48 -11.62 33.82
CA LEU A 104 1.72 -12.26 32.52
C LEU A 104 0.41 -12.41 31.72
N THR A 105 -0.62 -13.02 32.30
CA THR A 105 -1.92 -13.25 31.62
C THR A 105 -2.60 -11.95 31.20
N ARG A 106 -2.47 -10.89 32.01
CA ARG A 106 -3.00 -9.55 31.68
C ARG A 106 -2.27 -8.93 30.49
N VAL A 107 -0.95 -9.03 30.47
CA VAL A 107 -0.13 -8.56 29.34
C VAL A 107 -0.47 -9.35 28.07
N LEU A 108 -0.55 -10.68 28.14
CA LEU A 108 -0.95 -11.51 26.99
C LEU A 108 -2.34 -11.13 26.47
N MET A 109 -3.29 -10.86 27.35
CA MET A 109 -4.64 -10.50 26.92
C MET A 109 -4.67 -9.16 26.19
N TRP A 110 -4.04 -8.12 26.74
CA TRP A 110 -3.94 -6.83 26.06
C TRP A 110 -3.19 -6.95 24.73
N LEU A 111 -2.08 -7.71 24.71
CA LEU A 111 -1.33 -7.97 23.51
C LEU A 111 -2.18 -8.70 22.45
N LEU A 112 -2.98 -9.69 22.85
CA LEU A 112 -3.93 -10.38 21.97
C LEU A 112 -4.98 -9.41 21.41
N MET A 113 -5.62 -8.61 22.27
CA MET A 113 -6.63 -7.63 21.85
C MET A 113 -6.07 -6.61 20.86
N ILE A 114 -4.89 -6.05 21.15
CA ILE A 114 -4.20 -5.10 20.28
C ILE A 114 -3.81 -5.77 18.96
N THR A 115 -3.32 -7.01 18.99
CA THR A 115 -2.95 -7.77 17.77
C THR A 115 -4.17 -8.03 16.90
N VAL A 116 -5.29 -8.47 17.47
CA VAL A 116 -6.54 -8.71 16.75
C VAL A 116 -7.10 -7.41 16.19
N ALA A 117 -7.13 -6.33 16.98
CA ALA A 117 -7.57 -5.00 16.50
C ALA A 117 -6.69 -4.49 15.35
N SER A 118 -5.37 -4.63 15.48
CA SER A 118 -4.40 -4.33 14.42
C SER A 118 -4.63 -5.17 13.17
N GLY A 119 -4.97 -6.46 13.31
CA GLY A 119 -5.32 -7.34 12.18
C GLY A 119 -6.61 -6.91 11.47
N VAL A 120 -7.65 -6.53 12.22
CA VAL A 120 -8.90 -5.97 11.67
C VAL A 120 -8.63 -4.66 10.93
N PHE A 121 -7.80 -3.78 11.50
CA PHE A 121 -7.37 -2.55 10.84
C PHE A 121 -6.63 -2.85 9.52
N GLY A 122 -5.72 -3.84 9.50
CA GLY A 122 -5.04 -4.29 8.29
C GLY A 122 -5.99 -4.82 7.22
N ALA A 123 -7.00 -5.60 7.62
CA ALA A 123 -8.04 -6.09 6.72
C ALA A 123 -8.88 -4.95 6.13
N ALA A 124 -9.21 -3.93 6.94
CA ALA A 124 -9.86 -2.72 6.46
C ALA A 124 -8.97 -1.96 5.46
N LEU A 125 -7.69 -1.79 5.78
CA LEU A 125 -6.73 -1.10 4.92
C LEU A 125 -6.61 -1.78 3.54
N GLN A 126 -6.46 -3.11 3.53
CA GLN A 126 -6.44 -3.91 2.29
C GLN A 126 -7.78 -3.91 1.53
N HIS A 127 -8.89 -3.57 2.20
CA HIS A 127 -10.20 -3.47 1.58
C HIS A 127 -10.43 -2.10 0.91
N TYR A 128 -9.96 -1.02 1.54
CA TYR A 128 -10.16 0.35 1.07
C TYR A 128 -9.10 0.76 0.05
N ILE A 129 -7.82 0.42 0.25
CA ILE A 129 -6.72 0.83 -0.66
C ILE A 129 -7.01 0.47 -2.13
N PRO A 130 -7.34 -0.79 -2.49
CA PRO A 130 -7.54 -1.15 -3.89
C PRO A 130 -8.74 -0.43 -4.52
N ARG A 131 -9.75 -0.08 -3.72
CA ARG A 131 -10.92 0.67 -4.22
C ARG A 131 -10.58 2.12 -4.52
N VAL A 132 -9.78 2.75 -3.66
CA VAL A 132 -9.32 4.12 -3.89
C VAL A 132 -8.37 4.16 -5.09
N MET A 133 -7.45 3.19 -5.20
CA MET A 133 -6.54 3.09 -6.36
C MET A 133 -7.31 2.89 -7.67
N THR A 134 -8.25 1.95 -7.72
CA THR A 134 -9.04 1.71 -8.96
C THR A 134 -9.99 2.85 -9.33
N ALA A 135 -10.41 3.68 -8.37
CA ALA A 135 -11.27 4.84 -8.63
C ALA A 135 -10.50 6.11 -9.00
N GLU A 136 -9.27 6.28 -8.50
CA GLU A 136 -8.54 7.56 -8.56
C GLU A 136 -7.16 7.48 -9.25
N VAL A 137 -6.65 6.28 -9.55
CA VAL A 137 -5.30 6.02 -10.11
C VAL A 137 -5.37 4.88 -11.14
N PRO A 138 -5.74 5.17 -12.41
CA PRO A 138 -5.83 4.15 -13.47
C PRO A 138 -4.48 3.60 -13.95
N LEU A 139 -3.36 4.27 -13.63
CA LEU A 139 -2.00 3.85 -13.96
C LEU A 139 -1.31 3.29 -12.71
N GLU A 140 -1.31 1.96 -12.54
CA GLU A 140 -0.53 1.31 -11.48
C GLU A 140 0.95 1.25 -11.88
N THR A 141 1.79 2.10 -11.29
CA THR A 141 3.26 1.92 -11.34
C THR A 141 3.71 0.98 -10.22
N VAL A 142 4.79 0.23 -10.43
CA VAL A 142 5.39 -0.56 -9.35
C VAL A 142 5.91 0.39 -8.27
N TYR A 143 5.65 0.10 -6.99
CA TYR A 143 6.02 1.00 -5.88
C TYR A 143 7.51 1.38 -5.90
N ASP A 144 8.38 0.40 -6.13
CA ASP A 144 9.84 0.60 -6.17
C ASP A 144 10.29 1.50 -7.35
N GLU A 145 9.42 1.75 -8.33
CA GLU A 145 9.69 2.59 -9.50
C GLU A 145 9.11 4.00 -9.36
N ILE A 146 8.32 4.30 -8.32
CA ILE A 146 7.66 5.61 -8.15
C ILE A 146 8.68 6.75 -8.20
N ASP A 147 9.82 6.61 -7.51
CA ASP A 147 10.87 7.62 -7.51
C ASP A 147 11.49 7.81 -8.90
N HIS A 148 11.66 6.72 -9.64
CA HIS A 148 12.18 6.76 -11.01
C HIS A 148 11.20 7.44 -11.96
N VAL A 149 9.91 7.06 -11.92
CA VAL A 149 8.86 7.68 -12.74
C VAL A 149 8.72 9.16 -12.42
N ARG A 150 8.79 9.56 -11.14
CA ARG A 150 8.77 10.98 -10.75
C ARG A 150 9.96 11.75 -11.30
N ALA A 151 11.16 11.14 -11.33
CA ALA A 151 12.33 11.76 -11.94
C ALA A 151 12.15 11.95 -13.46
N LEU A 152 11.54 10.97 -14.15
CA LEU A 152 11.22 11.07 -15.57
C LEU A 152 10.18 12.17 -15.85
N LEU A 153 9.10 12.24 -15.07
CA LEU A 153 8.07 13.29 -15.18
C LEU A 153 8.66 14.70 -15.00
N ARG A 154 9.60 14.86 -14.07
CA ARG A 154 10.32 16.13 -13.90
C ARG A 154 11.16 16.47 -15.13
N GLN A 155 11.90 15.51 -15.67
CA GLN A 155 12.71 15.73 -16.87
C GLN A 155 11.85 16.06 -18.09
N GLU A 156 10.69 15.42 -18.24
CA GLU A 156 9.72 15.70 -19.30
C GLU A 156 9.13 17.11 -19.17
N ALA A 157 8.80 17.53 -17.94
CA ALA A 157 8.35 18.89 -17.68
C ALA A 157 9.45 19.94 -17.97
N ASP A 158 10.69 19.69 -17.54
CA ASP A 158 11.83 20.56 -17.81
C ASP A 158 12.00 20.76 -19.33
N ARG A 159 11.98 19.67 -20.11
CA ARG A 159 12.09 19.71 -21.58
C ARG A 159 10.92 20.44 -22.24
N THR A 160 9.70 20.21 -21.77
CA THR A 160 8.48 20.85 -22.31
C THR A 160 8.52 22.36 -22.14
N VAL A 161 8.95 22.82 -20.96
CA VAL A 161 9.10 24.27 -20.70
C VAL A 161 10.30 24.84 -21.46
N GLU A 162 11.42 24.13 -21.56
CA GLU A 162 12.58 24.59 -22.34
C GLU A 162 12.27 24.74 -23.84
N ALA A 163 11.40 23.89 -24.40
CA ALA A 163 10.97 23.99 -25.79
C ALA A 163 10.20 25.28 -26.09
N VAL A 164 9.45 25.79 -25.10
CA VAL A 164 8.58 26.97 -25.23
C VAL A 164 9.26 28.26 -24.76
N CYS A 165 9.97 28.20 -23.63
CA CYS A 165 10.57 29.36 -22.95
C CYS A 165 12.07 29.53 -23.22
N GLY A 166 12.70 28.58 -23.93
CA GLY A 166 14.16 28.53 -24.07
C GLY A 166 14.86 28.03 -22.80
N ASN A 167 16.19 28.17 -22.76
CA ASN A 167 17.00 27.58 -21.69
C ASN A 167 16.60 28.10 -20.30
N LEU A 168 16.26 27.18 -19.39
CA LEU A 168 15.87 27.50 -18.01
C LEU A 168 17.07 27.60 -17.06
N GLY A 169 18.28 27.28 -17.55
CA GLY A 169 19.52 27.39 -16.78
C GLY A 169 19.77 26.21 -15.82
N PHE A 170 19.03 25.11 -15.99
CA PHE A 170 19.31 23.89 -15.25
C PHE A 170 20.55 23.21 -15.82
N ALA A 171 21.43 22.71 -14.94
CA ALA A 171 22.52 21.84 -15.38
C ALA A 171 21.89 20.59 -16.01
N LYS A 172 22.06 20.41 -17.33
CA LYS A 172 21.70 19.16 -18.00
C LYS A 172 22.41 18.04 -17.25
N SER A 173 21.66 17.18 -16.57
CA SER A 173 22.24 15.97 -15.99
C SER A 173 22.81 15.18 -17.14
N SER A 174 24.13 15.09 -17.19
CA SER A 174 24.93 14.41 -18.19
C SER A 174 24.56 12.92 -18.23
N THR A 175 23.50 12.57 -18.95
CA THR A 175 23.16 11.17 -19.29
C THR A 175 22.75 11.06 -20.75
N GLU A 176 23.20 11.99 -21.60
CA GLU A 176 23.12 11.89 -23.06
C GLU A 176 24.50 11.95 -23.74
N GLY A 177 25.59 11.91 -22.97
CA GLY A 177 26.94 11.74 -23.49
C GLY A 177 27.52 10.40 -23.00
N THR A 178 27.86 9.51 -23.93
CA THR A 178 28.59 8.21 -23.76
C THR A 178 27.78 6.91 -23.88
N GLN A 179 26.74 6.86 -24.73
CA GLN A 179 26.32 5.57 -25.33
C GLN A 179 26.22 5.66 -26.86
N ARG A 180 27.34 6.06 -27.47
CA ARG A 180 27.68 5.71 -28.85
C ARG A 180 29.13 5.25 -28.88
N ALA A 181 29.35 3.97 -28.55
CA ALA A 181 30.39 3.07 -29.07
C ALA A 181 30.54 1.88 -28.12
N GLY A 182 30.43 0.65 -28.65
CA GLY A 182 31.05 -0.54 -28.07
C GLY A 182 30.23 -1.38 -27.08
N GLY A 183 29.52 -2.38 -27.63
CA GLY A 183 29.39 -3.74 -27.11
C GLY A 183 29.07 -3.99 -25.63
N PHE A 184 27.88 -4.51 -25.37
CA PHE A 184 27.77 -5.75 -24.59
C PHE A 184 26.46 -6.50 -24.89
N THR A 185 26.61 -7.66 -25.51
CA THR A 185 25.58 -8.66 -25.71
C THR A 185 25.23 -9.29 -24.36
N ALA A 186 24.02 -9.08 -23.86
CA ALA A 186 23.40 -9.97 -22.88
C ALA A 186 21.87 -9.92 -23.04
N LEU A 187 21.38 -10.80 -23.89
CA LEU A 187 19.99 -11.20 -23.97
C LEU A 187 19.47 -11.60 -22.58
N ARG A 188 18.41 -10.94 -22.11
CA ARG A 188 17.45 -11.57 -21.20
C ARG A 188 16.03 -11.11 -21.55
N PRO A 189 15.22 -11.96 -22.20
CA PRO A 189 13.85 -11.63 -22.53
C PRO A 189 12.96 -12.03 -21.36
N ILE A 190 12.55 -11.07 -20.52
CA ILE A 190 11.31 -11.18 -19.75
C ILE A 190 10.65 -9.80 -19.74
N ALA A 191 9.95 -9.49 -20.82
CA ALA A 191 8.93 -8.46 -20.85
C ALA A 191 7.61 -9.14 -21.24
N ALA A 192 7.04 -9.87 -20.28
CA ALA A 192 5.65 -10.27 -20.35
C ALA A 192 4.80 -9.02 -20.11
N ALA A 193 4.28 -8.47 -21.21
CA ALA A 193 2.99 -7.81 -21.32
C ALA A 193 2.49 -7.06 -20.07
N VAL A 194 3.08 -5.89 -19.81
CA VAL A 194 2.32 -4.79 -19.22
C VAL A 194 1.74 -4.04 -20.41
N PRO A 195 0.41 -3.93 -20.58
CA PRO A 195 -0.15 -2.92 -21.46
C PRO A 195 0.02 -1.60 -20.72
N LEU A 196 1.27 -1.17 -20.62
CA LEU A 196 1.59 0.22 -20.40
C LEU A 196 0.93 0.83 -21.64
N ARG A 197 -0.18 1.54 -21.45
CA ARG A 197 -0.44 2.74 -22.25
C ARG A 197 0.69 3.72 -21.91
N THR A 198 1.91 3.28 -22.21
CA THR A 198 2.99 4.12 -22.58
C THR A 198 2.42 4.84 -23.78
N SER A 199 2.20 6.11 -23.58
CA SER A 199 2.84 7.18 -24.33
C SER A 199 4.24 6.82 -24.91
N SER A 200 4.59 5.58 -25.29
CA SER A 200 5.77 5.16 -26.05
C SER A 200 5.46 5.23 -27.53
N ALA A 201 4.19 5.08 -27.93
CA ALA A 201 3.71 5.57 -29.21
C ALA A 201 3.78 7.11 -29.26
N VAL A 202 3.54 7.78 -28.13
CA VAL A 202 3.74 9.24 -28.00
C VAL A 202 5.21 9.60 -27.81
N SER A 203 6.08 8.75 -27.23
CA SER A 203 7.50 9.07 -26.95
C SER A 203 8.41 8.68 -28.12
N ALA A 204 8.06 7.67 -28.91
CA ALA A 204 8.64 7.48 -30.25
C ALA A 204 8.12 8.57 -31.21
N GLY A 205 6.85 8.98 -31.07
CA GLY A 205 6.29 10.14 -31.75
C GLY A 205 6.93 11.47 -31.32
N ALA A 206 7.24 11.65 -30.04
CA ALA A 206 7.79 12.87 -29.45
C ALA A 206 9.30 12.94 -29.65
N SER A 207 10.02 11.83 -29.57
CA SER A 207 11.45 11.80 -29.89
C SER A 207 11.72 11.91 -31.40
N ALA A 208 10.79 11.47 -32.27
CA ALA A 208 10.85 11.72 -33.71
C ALA A 208 10.32 13.12 -34.11
N ALA A 209 9.33 13.65 -33.38
CA ALA A 209 8.83 15.02 -33.58
C ALA A 209 9.82 16.09 -33.06
N VAL A 210 10.62 15.80 -32.03
CA VAL A 210 11.65 16.71 -31.50
C VAL A 210 12.84 16.84 -32.45
N ALA A 211 13.13 15.85 -33.29
CA ALA A 211 14.14 15.98 -34.34
C ALA A 211 13.70 16.92 -35.49
N THR A 212 12.43 17.34 -35.53
CA THR A 212 11.86 18.22 -36.57
C THR A 212 10.81 19.20 -36.01
N ALA A 213 10.97 19.69 -34.78
CA ALA A 213 10.09 20.73 -34.25
C ALA A 213 10.52 22.11 -34.80
N PRO A 214 9.63 22.84 -35.50
CA PRO A 214 9.98 24.08 -36.16
C PRO A 214 10.32 25.18 -35.15
N GLU A 215 11.29 26.01 -35.52
CA GLU A 215 11.75 27.21 -34.82
C GLU A 215 10.62 28.18 -34.39
N ASN A 216 9.42 28.02 -34.97
CA ASN A 216 8.21 28.83 -34.75
C ASN A 216 7.45 28.59 -33.43
N THR A 217 7.89 27.66 -32.57
CA THR A 217 7.17 27.34 -31.31
C THR A 217 7.69 28.10 -30.09
N ARG A 218 8.85 28.78 -30.21
CA ARG A 218 9.45 29.54 -29.11
C ARG A 218 8.71 30.86 -28.86
N LEU A 219 8.37 31.10 -27.60
CA LEU A 219 7.83 32.37 -27.14
C LEU A 219 8.93 33.44 -27.02
N SER A 220 8.55 34.71 -27.18
CA SER A 220 9.40 35.82 -26.74
C SER A 220 9.62 35.75 -25.23
N GLU A 221 10.69 36.36 -24.73
CA GLU A 221 11.02 36.37 -23.30
C GLU A 221 9.86 36.91 -22.45
N GLU A 222 9.21 37.99 -22.90
CA GLU A 222 8.05 38.58 -22.24
C GLU A 222 6.82 37.66 -22.24
N GLU A 223 6.55 36.97 -23.36
CA GLU A 223 5.43 36.03 -23.48
C GLU A 223 5.67 34.76 -22.64
N SER A 224 6.92 34.36 -22.47
CA SER A 224 7.31 33.17 -21.71
C SER A 224 7.39 33.40 -20.20
N ALA A 225 7.52 34.66 -19.76
CA ALA A 225 7.76 35.02 -18.36
C ALA A 225 6.69 34.46 -17.39
N PRO A 226 5.37 34.53 -17.67
CA PRO A 226 4.36 33.95 -16.78
C PRO A 226 4.52 32.43 -16.59
N LEU A 227 4.80 31.71 -17.68
CA LEU A 227 5.00 30.26 -17.65
C LEU A 227 6.29 29.90 -16.90
N ARG A 228 7.37 30.64 -17.15
CA ARG A 228 8.66 30.43 -16.50
C ARG A 228 8.57 30.64 -14.99
N THR A 229 7.93 31.73 -14.55
CA THR A 229 7.72 32.00 -13.12
C THR A 229 6.87 30.93 -12.46
N PHE A 230 5.75 30.53 -13.08
CA PHE A 230 4.90 29.47 -12.55
C PHE A 230 5.63 28.13 -12.46
N TYR A 231 6.39 27.77 -13.49
CA TYR A 231 7.13 26.52 -13.51
C TYR A 231 8.18 26.44 -12.40
N LEU A 232 8.99 27.50 -12.27
CA LEU A 232 10.09 27.54 -11.30
C LEU A 232 9.60 27.61 -9.86
N ASN A 233 8.53 28.38 -9.60
CA ASN A 233 8.07 28.64 -8.24
C ASN A 233 7.01 27.65 -7.74
N GLU A 234 6.21 27.07 -8.63
CA GLU A 234 5.09 26.20 -8.23
C GLU A 234 5.26 24.75 -8.71
N MET A 235 5.42 24.54 -10.03
CA MET A 235 5.36 23.20 -10.62
C MET A 235 6.60 22.35 -10.33
N ARG A 236 7.79 22.89 -10.57
CA ARG A 236 9.05 22.15 -10.35
C ARG A 236 9.25 21.73 -8.89
N PRO A 237 9.02 22.61 -7.88
CA PRO A 237 9.04 22.19 -6.48
C PRO A 237 8.00 21.10 -6.15
N PHE A 238 6.81 21.15 -6.76
CA PHE A 238 5.78 20.13 -6.59
C PHE A 238 6.23 18.76 -7.13
N LEU A 239 6.90 18.71 -8.29
CA LEU A 239 7.42 17.46 -8.87
C LEU A 239 8.57 16.86 -8.03
N GLU A 240 9.44 17.72 -7.48
CA GLU A 240 10.55 17.30 -6.62
C GLU A 240 10.09 16.78 -5.25
N CYS A 241 9.16 17.48 -4.59
CA CYS A 241 8.74 17.18 -3.22
C CYS A 241 7.23 17.43 -3.01
N PRO A 242 6.33 16.58 -3.55
CA PRO A 242 4.88 16.77 -3.49
C PRO A 242 4.31 16.72 -2.07
N GLY A 243 5.06 16.16 -1.10
CA GLY A 243 4.63 16.00 0.29
C GLY A 243 5.10 17.09 1.28
N LYS A 244 6.00 18.01 0.91
CA LYS A 244 6.61 18.96 1.87
C LYS A 244 5.93 20.33 1.94
N HIS A 245 5.16 20.73 0.94
CA HIS A 245 4.42 21.99 0.98
C HIS A 245 2.96 21.82 0.55
N THR A 246 2.09 22.69 1.06
CA THR A 246 0.70 22.84 0.64
C THR A 246 0.65 23.43 -0.78
N HIS A 247 1.10 22.66 -1.77
CA HIS A 247 1.11 23.10 -3.15
C HIS A 247 -0.33 23.23 -3.65
N ARG A 248 -0.65 24.37 -4.28
CA ARG A 248 -1.94 24.55 -4.99
C ARG A 248 -2.17 23.43 -5.98
N LEU A 249 -1.09 22.95 -6.61
CA LEU A 249 -1.05 21.85 -7.58
C LEU A 249 -1.32 20.47 -6.99
N ALA A 250 -1.34 20.29 -5.67
CA ALA A 250 -1.72 19.03 -5.04
C ALA A 250 -3.23 18.73 -5.16
N HIS A 251 -4.06 19.77 -5.36
CA HIS A 251 -5.51 19.65 -5.52
C HIS A 251 -5.92 19.87 -6.98
N SER A 252 -6.66 18.93 -7.56
CA SER A 252 -7.08 18.98 -8.98
C SER A 252 -7.81 20.27 -9.32
N ALA A 253 -8.84 20.65 -8.57
CA ALA A 253 -9.65 21.85 -8.82
C ALA A 253 -8.81 23.15 -8.82
N ARG A 254 -7.83 23.26 -7.92
CA ARG A 254 -6.96 24.43 -7.83
C ARG A 254 -5.94 24.44 -8.97
N ALA A 255 -5.40 23.27 -9.33
CA ALA A 255 -4.48 23.14 -10.44
C ALA A 255 -5.13 23.55 -11.76
N SER A 256 -6.33 23.03 -12.07
CA SER A 256 -7.06 23.39 -13.29
C SER A 256 -7.37 24.89 -13.35
N GLY A 257 -7.66 25.52 -12.20
CA GLY A 257 -7.81 26.98 -12.11
C GLY A 257 -6.51 27.73 -12.46
N SER A 258 -5.36 27.29 -11.93
CA SER A 258 -4.05 27.87 -12.26
C SER A 258 -3.70 27.70 -13.75
N PHE A 259 -3.90 26.51 -14.32
CA PHE A 259 -3.65 26.25 -15.75
C PHE A 259 -4.61 27.02 -16.66
N ALA A 260 -5.89 27.16 -16.27
CA ALA A 260 -6.84 28.03 -16.98
C ALA A 260 -6.38 29.49 -16.97
N GLY A 261 -5.90 30.00 -15.83
CA GLY A 261 -5.32 31.33 -15.73
C GLY A 261 -4.13 31.52 -16.67
N LEU A 262 -3.17 30.58 -16.67
CA LEU A 262 -2.02 30.62 -17.59
C LEU A 262 -2.44 30.58 -19.05
N ARG A 263 -3.45 29.79 -19.40
CA ARG A 263 -3.98 29.68 -20.77
C ARG A 263 -4.54 31.01 -21.29
N THR A 264 -5.01 31.91 -20.41
CA THR A 264 -5.44 33.27 -20.79
C THR A 264 -4.28 34.23 -21.03
N LEU A 265 -3.13 34.00 -20.40
CA LEU A 265 -1.95 34.87 -20.48
C LEU A 265 -1.01 34.46 -21.63
N LEU A 266 -1.08 33.21 -22.08
CA LEU A 266 -0.18 32.66 -23.10
C LEU A 266 -0.85 32.54 -24.48
N PRO A 267 -0.10 32.76 -25.57
CA PRO A 267 -0.63 32.63 -26.92
C PRO A 267 -0.95 31.16 -27.25
N GLY A 268 -1.85 30.94 -28.21
CA GLY A 268 -2.38 29.60 -28.56
C GLY A 268 -1.32 28.55 -28.90
N ARG A 269 -0.14 28.97 -29.39
CA ARG A 269 1.01 28.09 -29.66
C ARG A 269 1.57 27.38 -28.42
N ALA A 270 1.40 27.95 -27.22
CA ALA A 270 1.85 27.36 -25.97
C ALA A 270 0.77 26.49 -25.28
N HIS A 271 -0.46 26.46 -25.82
CA HIS A 271 -1.56 25.72 -25.18
C HIS A 271 -1.36 24.21 -25.24
N GLY A 272 -0.66 23.68 -26.26
CA GLY A 272 -0.26 22.26 -26.32
C GLY A 272 0.69 21.91 -25.17
N ALA A 273 1.79 22.65 -25.02
CA ALA A 273 2.73 22.45 -23.93
C ALA A 273 2.09 22.65 -22.54
N LEU A 274 1.15 23.59 -22.39
CA LEU A 274 0.38 23.73 -21.15
C LEU A 274 -0.47 22.48 -20.85
N ALA A 275 -1.05 21.84 -21.87
CA ALA A 275 -1.82 20.62 -21.68
C ALA A 275 -0.91 19.46 -21.24
N ASP A 276 0.25 19.30 -21.87
CA ASP A 276 1.24 18.29 -21.46
C ASP A 276 1.71 18.50 -20.01
N LEU A 277 1.93 19.76 -19.60
CA LEU A 277 2.29 20.10 -18.22
C LEU A 277 1.15 19.86 -17.22
N GLU A 278 -0.10 20.05 -17.64
CA GLU A 278 -1.29 19.76 -16.85
C GLU A 278 -1.41 18.24 -16.62
N ASP A 279 -1.20 17.44 -17.66
CA ASP A 279 -1.18 15.97 -17.60
C ASP A 279 -0.05 15.44 -16.69
N ILE A 280 1.17 15.98 -16.82
CA ILE A 280 2.30 15.63 -15.94
C ILE A 280 1.96 15.93 -14.46
N CYS A 281 1.29 17.06 -14.19
CA CYS A 281 0.85 17.38 -12.83
C CYS A 281 -0.20 16.38 -12.31
N ASP A 282 -1.11 15.92 -13.17
CA ASP A 282 -2.10 14.91 -12.82
C ASP A 282 -1.46 13.55 -12.51
N GLU A 283 -0.52 13.10 -13.33
CA GLU A 283 0.24 11.88 -13.06
C GLU A 283 1.03 11.98 -11.76
N ALA A 284 1.74 13.09 -11.52
CA ALA A 284 2.47 13.30 -10.27
C ALA A 284 1.55 13.29 -9.04
N ARG A 285 0.33 13.86 -9.15
CA ARG A 285 -0.69 13.78 -8.08
C ARG A 285 -1.13 12.35 -7.81
N GLN A 286 -1.34 11.55 -8.86
CA GLN A 286 -1.74 10.15 -8.73
C GLN A 286 -0.63 9.33 -8.04
N LEU A 287 0.63 9.52 -8.43
CA LEU A 287 1.78 8.88 -7.81
C LEU A 287 1.92 9.24 -6.32
N ALA A 288 1.75 10.51 -5.96
CA ALA A 288 1.79 10.94 -4.56
C ALA A 288 0.68 10.30 -3.71
N ARG A 289 -0.53 10.15 -4.26
CA ARG A 289 -1.62 9.41 -3.59
C ARG A 289 -1.27 7.93 -3.42
N GLN A 290 -0.75 7.30 -4.46
CA GLN A 290 -0.33 5.90 -4.44
C GLN A 290 0.76 5.64 -3.39
N GLU A 291 1.78 6.50 -3.33
CA GLU A 291 2.87 6.43 -2.36
C GLU A 291 2.33 6.47 -0.92
N LYS A 292 1.44 7.42 -0.62
CA LYS A 292 0.81 7.55 0.71
C LYS A 292 0.05 6.27 1.09
N LEU A 293 -0.75 5.71 0.18
CA LEU A 293 -1.48 4.46 0.45
C LEU A 293 -0.54 3.29 0.74
N HIS A 294 0.56 3.18 -0.02
CA HIS A 294 1.58 2.15 0.22
C HIS A 294 2.30 2.37 1.56
N GLN A 295 2.60 3.60 1.95
CA GLN A 295 3.20 3.91 3.25
C GLN A 295 2.30 3.45 4.42
N TRP A 296 0.99 3.64 4.33
CA TRP A 296 0.04 3.12 5.33
C TRP A 296 0.10 1.58 5.42
N LEU A 297 0.16 0.89 4.28
CA LEU A 297 0.20 -0.57 4.23
C LEU A 297 1.50 -1.12 4.84
N HIS A 298 2.64 -0.54 4.47
CA HIS A 298 3.95 -0.94 5.00
C HIS A 298 4.10 -0.59 6.47
N GLY A 299 3.66 0.61 6.88
CA GLY A 299 3.66 1.03 8.28
C GLY A 299 2.82 0.12 9.17
N TRP A 300 1.64 -0.31 8.70
CA TRP A 300 0.82 -1.29 9.40
C TRP A 300 1.54 -2.63 9.59
N LEU A 301 2.17 -3.17 8.54
CA LEU A 301 2.93 -4.42 8.61
C LEU A 301 4.06 -4.35 9.65
N LEU A 302 4.76 -3.21 9.71
CA LEU A 302 5.85 -2.97 10.64
C LEU A 302 5.41 -3.00 12.11
N VAL A 303 4.16 -2.63 12.41
CA VAL A 303 3.58 -2.70 13.76
C VAL A 303 2.98 -4.07 14.04
N HIS A 304 2.23 -4.63 13.09
CA HIS A 304 1.46 -5.86 13.30
C HIS A 304 2.35 -7.11 13.47
N ILE A 305 3.45 -7.20 12.71
CA ILE A 305 4.34 -8.37 12.74
C ILE A 305 5.04 -8.53 14.09
N PRO A 306 5.69 -7.49 14.68
CA PRO A 306 6.30 -7.59 16.00
C PRO A 306 5.29 -7.94 17.10
N LEU A 307 4.09 -7.35 17.08
CA LEU A 307 3.02 -7.67 18.04
C LEU A 307 2.64 -9.15 17.96
N SER A 308 2.47 -9.68 16.74
CA SER A 308 2.14 -11.09 16.52
C SER A 308 3.25 -12.02 16.99
N LEU A 309 4.52 -11.66 16.75
CA LEU A 309 5.67 -12.45 17.21
C LEU A 309 5.75 -12.46 18.74
N ALA A 310 5.59 -11.29 19.37
CA ALA A 310 5.55 -11.19 20.82
C ALA A 310 4.42 -12.05 21.41
N LEU A 311 3.23 -12.03 20.79
CA LEU A 311 2.09 -12.84 21.22
C LEU A 311 2.39 -14.34 21.15
N VAL A 312 3.01 -14.82 20.07
CA VAL A 312 3.40 -16.23 19.92
C VAL A 312 4.43 -16.63 20.98
N LEU A 313 5.47 -15.81 21.17
CA LEU A 313 6.56 -16.10 22.11
C LEU A 313 6.07 -16.11 23.56
N LEU A 314 5.38 -15.05 24.00
CA LEU A 314 4.83 -14.96 25.35
C LEU A 314 3.72 -16.00 25.57
N GLY A 315 2.93 -16.31 24.54
CA GLY A 315 1.94 -17.39 24.57
C GLY A 315 2.58 -18.76 24.81
N ALA A 316 3.69 -19.06 24.15
CA ALA A 316 4.44 -20.30 24.37
C ALA A 316 5.01 -20.37 25.80
N VAL A 317 5.59 -19.27 26.31
CA VAL A 317 6.06 -19.20 27.69
C VAL A 317 4.91 -19.45 28.68
N HIS A 318 3.76 -18.82 28.46
CA HIS A 318 2.58 -19.03 29.29
C HIS A 318 2.11 -20.50 29.27
N ALA A 319 2.07 -21.13 28.11
CA ALA A 319 1.68 -22.55 27.98
C ALA A 319 2.65 -23.48 28.74
N VAL A 320 3.97 -23.25 28.63
CA VAL A 320 4.98 -24.04 29.37
C VAL A 320 4.85 -23.83 30.87
N MET A 321 4.66 -22.59 31.32
CA MET A 321 4.45 -22.29 32.73
C MET A 321 3.17 -22.94 33.27
N ALA A 322 2.07 -22.86 32.53
CA ALA A 322 0.78 -23.43 32.93
C ALA A 322 0.78 -24.97 32.96
N LEU A 323 1.73 -25.63 32.28
CA LEU A 323 1.91 -27.09 32.37
C LEU A 323 2.86 -27.51 33.51
N ARG A 324 3.66 -26.58 34.03
CA ARG A 324 4.62 -26.84 35.13
C ARG A 324 4.02 -26.65 36.52
N TYR A 325 2.92 -25.90 36.63
CA TYR A 325 2.21 -25.58 37.87
C TYR A 325 0.77 -26.05 37.78
#